data_AF-A0A3B4APN3-F1
#
_entry.id   AF-A0A3B4APN3-F1
#
_cell.length_a   1.000
_cell.length_b   1.000
_cell.length_c   1.000
_cell.angle_alpha   90.00
_cell.angle_beta   90.00
_cell.angle_gamma   90.00
#
_symmetry.space_group_name_H-M   'P 1'
#
loop_
_entity.id
_entity.type
_entity.pdbx_description
1 polymer ?
#
loop_
_entity_poly.entity_id
_entity_poly.type
_entity_poly.pdbx_seq_one_letter_code
_entity_poly.pdbx_strand_id
1 'polypeptide(L)'
;MLFVDGMNGVIQHNETVQWLYTLTGSLSRLVVKTALKLLIVFVEYSDPNASLLIRAVNAVDGRRDEKPWSYIMEVLEERNGADSELMMFTMILINKTLAALPDQDSFYDVTDSLEQLGMETIIHKHLNNKATEPDLRAQFTTYEVLVLE
;
A
#
# COMPACT_ATOMS: atom_id res chain seq x y z
N MET A 1 12.74 4.57 -12.23
CA MET A 1 12.13 3.24 -12.42
C MET A 1 11.71 2.95 -13.87
N LEU A 2 11.78 3.90 -14.80
CA LEU A 2 11.31 3.69 -16.19
C LEU A 2 12.28 2.91 -17.09
N PHE A 3 13.54 2.76 -16.67
CA PHE A 3 14.56 2.02 -17.40
C PHE A 3 14.87 0.71 -16.67
N VAL A 4 15.05 -0.38 -17.41
CA VAL A 4 15.27 -1.74 -16.89
C VAL A 4 16.44 -1.76 -15.90
N ASP A 5 17.58 -1.18 -16.25
CA ASP A 5 18.75 -1.14 -15.36
C ASP A 5 18.48 -0.35 -14.07
N GLY A 6 17.73 0.74 -14.17
CA GLY A 6 17.32 1.54 -13.02
C GLY A 6 16.37 0.78 -12.09
N MET A 7 15.46 -0.04 -12.64
CA MET A 7 14.58 -0.88 -11.84
C MET A 7 15.34 -2.03 -11.18
N ASN A 8 16.22 -2.70 -11.91
CA ASN A 8 17.10 -3.74 -11.37
C ASN A 8 17.95 -3.23 -10.21
N GLY A 9 18.46 -1.99 -10.32
CA GLY A 9 19.17 -1.34 -9.22
C GLY A 9 18.34 -1.18 -7.96
N VAL A 10 17.06 -0.79 -8.08
CA VAL A 10 16.13 -0.70 -6.94
C VAL A 10 15.82 -2.08 -6.35
N ILE A 11 15.57 -3.07 -7.20
CA ILE A 11 15.29 -4.46 -6.78
C ILE A 11 16.44 -5.02 -5.95
N GLN A 12 17.69 -4.73 -6.33
CA GLN A 12 18.88 -5.18 -5.60
C GLN A 12 19.13 -4.44 -4.28
N HIS A 13 18.56 -3.25 -4.08
CA HIS A 13 18.78 -2.39 -2.91
C HIS A 13 17.46 -2.05 -2.21
N ASN A 14 17.00 -2.97 -1.36
CA ASN A 14 15.72 -2.85 -0.67
C ASN A 14 15.61 -1.61 0.23
N GLU A 15 16.74 -1.02 0.64
CA GLU A 15 16.80 0.26 1.36
C GLU A 15 16.10 1.38 0.60
N THR A 16 16.14 1.36 -0.74
CA THR A 16 15.41 2.32 -1.57
C THR A 16 13.90 2.14 -1.43
N VAL A 17 13.43 0.89 -1.37
CA VAL A 17 12.00 0.57 -1.17
C VAL A 17 11.56 0.93 0.25
N GLN A 18 12.40 0.69 1.26
CA GLN A 18 12.19 1.12 2.65
C GLN A 18 12.06 2.65 2.73
N TRP A 19 12.93 3.37 2.03
CA TRP A 19 12.86 4.83 1.97
C TRP A 19 11.57 5.31 1.30
N LEU A 20 11.20 4.74 0.14
CA LEU A 20 9.93 5.06 -0.52
C LEU A 20 8.72 4.78 0.37
N TYR A 21 8.70 3.65 1.09
CA TYR A 21 7.66 3.35 2.07
C TYR A 21 7.61 4.41 3.18
N THR A 22 8.76 4.78 3.76
CA THR A 22 8.83 5.83 4.79
C THR A 22 8.27 7.17 4.30
N LEU A 23 8.49 7.52 3.03
CA LEU A 23 7.97 8.75 2.43
C LEU A 23 6.43 8.78 2.30
N THR A 24 5.75 7.64 2.40
CA THR A 24 4.27 7.61 2.43
C THR A 24 3.71 8.20 3.73
N GLY A 25 4.49 8.23 4.81
CA GLY A 25 4.17 8.92 6.07
C GLY A 25 4.55 10.41 6.11
N SER A 26 4.92 11.02 4.98
CA SER A 26 5.33 12.42 4.94
C SER A 26 4.16 13.39 5.16
N LEU A 27 4.42 14.54 5.81
CA LEU A 27 3.47 15.64 5.90
C LEU A 27 3.22 16.34 4.54
N SER A 28 4.11 16.13 3.56
CA SER A 28 3.95 16.71 2.22
C SER A 28 3.13 15.81 1.31
N ARG A 29 1.90 16.24 0.98
CA ARG A 29 0.99 15.52 0.07
C ARG A 29 1.66 15.15 -1.27
N LEU A 30 2.50 16.02 -1.82
CA LEU A 30 3.20 15.76 -3.08
C LEU A 30 4.23 14.63 -2.94
N VAL A 31 4.92 14.57 -1.80
CA VAL A 31 5.89 13.51 -1.50
C VAL A 31 5.18 12.18 -1.35
N VAL A 32 4.08 12.13 -0.57
CA VAL A 32 3.25 10.93 -0.40
C VAL A 32 2.74 10.43 -1.76
N LYS A 33 2.16 11.32 -2.57
CA LYS A 33 1.67 10.99 -3.92
C LYS A 33 2.76 10.38 -4.80
N THR A 34 3.95 10.97 -4.78
CA THR A 34 5.07 10.52 -5.60
C THR A 34 5.58 9.17 -5.13
N ALA A 35 5.71 8.99 -3.82
CA ALA A 35 6.12 7.72 -3.22
C ALA A 35 5.15 6.59 -3.55
N LEU A 36 3.84 6.80 -3.36
CA LEU A 36 2.81 5.81 -3.72
C LEU A 36 2.88 5.42 -5.20
N LYS A 37 2.98 6.39 -6.11
CA LYS A 37 3.10 6.11 -7.54
C LYS A 37 4.35 5.30 -7.89
N LEU A 38 5.49 5.60 -7.27
CA LEU A 38 6.72 4.85 -7.50
C LEU A 38 6.63 3.43 -6.94
N LEU A 39 6.00 3.24 -5.78
CA LEU A 39 5.76 1.92 -5.21
C LEU A 39 4.79 1.09 -6.07
N ILE A 40 3.75 1.71 -6.64
CA ILE A 40 2.85 1.03 -7.58
C ILE A 40 3.64 0.57 -8.81
N VAL A 41 4.41 1.46 -9.44
CA VAL A 41 5.24 1.12 -10.61
C VAL A 41 6.25 0.02 -10.26
N PHE A 42 6.78 0.02 -9.04
CA PHE A 42 7.69 -1.02 -8.56
C PHE A 42 6.99 -2.39 -8.45
N VAL A 43 5.83 -2.47 -7.82
CA VAL A 43 5.08 -3.74 -7.67
C VAL A 43 4.57 -4.24 -9.03
N GLU A 44 4.11 -3.35 -9.91
CA GLU A 44 3.62 -3.72 -11.26
C GLU A 44 4.70 -4.24 -12.19
N TYR A 45 5.97 -3.95 -11.89
CA TYR A 45 7.06 -4.34 -12.79
C TYR A 45 7.27 -5.85 -12.83
N SER A 46 7.09 -6.55 -11.70
CA SER A 46 7.24 -8.00 -11.61
C SER A 46 6.67 -8.53 -10.30
N ASP A 47 5.94 -9.64 -10.32
CA ASP A 47 5.27 -10.21 -9.15
C ASP A 47 6.17 -10.36 -7.89
N PRO A 48 7.45 -10.82 -7.99
CA PRO A 48 8.33 -10.93 -6.82
C PRO A 48 8.62 -9.59 -6.11
N ASN A 49 8.36 -8.44 -6.75
CA ASN A 49 8.53 -7.14 -6.13
C ASN A 49 7.51 -6.90 -5.01
N ALA A 50 6.36 -7.58 -5.01
CA ALA A 50 5.42 -7.53 -3.89
C ALA A 50 6.05 -8.02 -2.58
N SER A 51 6.76 -9.15 -2.61
CA SER A 51 7.49 -9.65 -1.44
C SER A 51 8.63 -8.72 -1.00
N LEU A 52 9.27 -8.02 -1.95
CA LEU A 52 10.28 -7.01 -1.63
C LEU A 52 9.68 -5.77 -0.95
N LEU A 53 8.49 -5.36 -1.35
CA LEU A 53 7.74 -4.30 -0.67
C LEU A 53 7.37 -4.73 0.75
N ILE A 54 6.81 -5.93 0.94
CA ILE A 54 6.47 -6.45 2.28
C ILE A 54 7.69 -6.46 3.19
N ARG A 55 8.84 -6.94 2.70
CA ARG A 55 10.11 -6.91 3.46
C ARG A 55 10.51 -5.49 3.86
N ALA A 56 10.33 -4.52 2.97
CA ALA A 56 10.62 -3.13 3.25
C ALA A 56 9.68 -2.53 4.31
N VAL A 57 8.38 -2.81 4.21
CA VAL A 57 7.36 -2.41 5.19
C VAL A 57 7.71 -2.95 6.57
N ASN A 58 7.91 -4.26 6.67
CA ASN A 58 8.23 -4.94 7.93
C ASN A 58 9.52 -4.39 8.56
N ALA A 59 10.54 -4.11 7.75
CA ALA A 59 11.80 -3.54 8.23
C ALA A 59 11.64 -2.11 8.75
N VAL A 60 10.81 -1.28 8.12
CA VAL A 60 10.62 0.11 8.54
C VAL A 60 9.76 0.18 9.79
N ASP A 61 8.59 -0.47 9.81
CA ASP A 61 7.69 -0.39 10.95
C ASP A 61 8.22 -1.18 12.15
N GLY A 62 8.90 -2.32 11.92
CA GLY A 62 9.57 -3.06 12.98
C GLY A 62 10.66 -2.24 13.69
N ARG A 63 11.38 -1.36 12.97
CA ARG A 63 12.34 -0.43 13.60
C ARG A 63 11.67 0.70 14.38
N ARG A 64 10.42 1.02 14.05
CA ARG A 64 9.60 2.04 14.72
C ARG A 64 8.80 1.48 15.90
N ASP A 65 8.83 0.17 16.11
CA ASP A 65 7.96 -0.54 17.06
C ASP A 65 6.46 -0.36 16.72
N GLU A 66 6.17 -0.27 15.42
CA GLU A 66 4.82 -0.11 14.87
C GLU A 66 4.39 -1.38 14.14
N LYS A 67 3.07 -1.55 13.96
CA LYS A 67 2.56 -2.65 13.15
C LYS A 67 2.91 -2.43 11.67
N PRO A 68 3.28 -3.48 10.91
CA PRO A 68 3.46 -3.37 9.47
C PRO A 68 2.27 -2.71 8.79
N TRP A 69 2.54 -1.85 7.81
CA TRP A 69 1.57 -1.07 7.02
C TRP A 69 1.00 0.17 7.69
N SER A 70 1.55 0.57 8.86
CA SER A 70 1.03 1.73 9.60
C SER A 70 1.00 3.02 8.78
N TYR A 71 2.06 3.35 8.03
CA TYR A 71 2.05 4.58 7.21
C TYR A 71 1.00 4.54 6.09
N ILE A 72 0.78 3.37 5.50
CA ILE A 72 -0.22 3.16 4.46
C ILE A 72 -1.64 3.34 5.02
N MET A 73 -1.89 2.80 6.22
CA MET A 73 -3.17 2.94 6.90
C MET A 73 -3.44 4.38 7.34
N GLU A 74 -2.44 5.12 7.81
CA GLU A 74 -2.58 6.54 8.15
C GLU A 74 -3.06 7.41 6.96
N VAL A 75 -2.68 7.06 5.73
CA VAL A 75 -3.17 7.73 4.51
C VAL A 75 -4.66 7.47 4.31
N LEU A 76 -5.14 6.25 4.56
CA LEU A 76 -6.55 5.89 4.45
C LEU A 76 -7.40 6.49 5.58
N GLU A 77 -6.82 6.71 6.76
CA GLU A 77 -7.49 7.35 7.89
C GLU A 77 -7.63 8.87 7.78
N GLU A 78 -7.09 9.50 6.73
CA GLU A 78 -7.12 10.95 6.51
C GLU A 78 -6.40 11.77 7.59
N ARG A 79 -5.52 11.16 8.41
CA ARG A 79 -4.88 11.84 9.55
C ARG A 79 -4.15 13.14 9.20
N ASN A 80 -3.63 13.24 7.97
CA ASN A 80 -2.93 14.41 7.46
C ASN A 80 -3.74 15.21 6.42
N GLY A 81 -5.07 15.11 6.43
CA GLY A 81 -5.95 15.76 5.44
C GLY A 81 -5.90 15.07 4.07
N ALA A 82 -5.88 13.73 4.07
CA ALA A 82 -5.78 12.96 2.85
C ALA A 82 -7.02 13.16 1.96
N ASP A 83 -6.79 13.35 0.66
CA ASP A 83 -7.79 13.54 -0.37
C ASP A 83 -8.05 12.20 -1.09
N SER A 84 -9.22 12.04 -1.72
CA SER A 84 -9.66 10.82 -2.43
C SER A 84 -8.59 10.25 -3.36
N GLU A 85 -7.83 11.12 -4.01
CA GLU A 85 -6.73 10.74 -4.91
C GLU A 85 -5.63 9.93 -4.19
N LEU A 86 -5.25 10.31 -2.97
CA LEU A 86 -4.22 9.57 -2.23
C LEU A 86 -4.75 8.23 -1.74
N MET A 87 -6.01 8.17 -1.30
CA MET A 87 -6.65 6.89 -0.95
C MET A 87 -6.70 5.96 -2.14
N MET A 88 -7.01 6.48 -3.33
CA MET A 88 -7.05 5.70 -4.55
C MET A 88 -5.70 5.05 -4.85
N PHE A 89 -4.60 5.81 -4.84
CA PHE A 89 -3.27 5.23 -5.04
C PHE A 89 -2.90 4.24 -3.93
N THR A 90 -3.31 4.50 -2.70
CA THR A 90 -3.05 3.62 -1.56
C THR A 90 -3.76 2.28 -1.73
N MET A 91 -5.04 2.29 -2.09
CA MET A 91 -5.81 1.06 -2.36
C MET A 91 -5.29 0.31 -3.58
N ILE A 92 -4.90 1.02 -4.65
CA ILE A 92 -4.27 0.40 -5.82
C ILE A 92 -2.99 -0.35 -5.42
N LEU A 93 -2.14 0.27 -4.58
CA LEU A 93 -0.91 -0.36 -4.10
C LEU A 93 -1.21 -1.61 -3.28
N ILE A 94 -2.16 -1.55 -2.35
CA ILE A 94 -2.56 -2.71 -1.52
C ILE A 94 -3.08 -3.84 -2.42
N ASN A 95 -4.06 -3.56 -3.28
CA ASN A 95 -4.68 -4.55 -4.15
C ASN A 95 -3.66 -5.23 -5.07
N LYS A 96 -2.74 -4.46 -5.66
CA LYS A 96 -1.69 -5.01 -6.54
C LYS A 96 -0.66 -5.81 -5.77
N THR A 97 -0.33 -5.41 -4.54
CA THR A 97 0.58 -6.17 -3.70
C THR A 97 -0.03 -7.52 -3.36
N LEU A 98 -1.28 -7.54 -2.88
CA LEU A 98 -1.99 -8.77 -2.51
C LEU A 98 -2.17 -9.72 -3.72
N ALA A 99 -2.58 -9.19 -4.86
CA ALA A 99 -2.81 -9.98 -6.07
C ALA A 99 -1.52 -10.61 -6.65
N ALA A 100 -0.35 -10.08 -6.29
CA ALA A 100 0.95 -10.57 -6.76
C ALA A 100 1.61 -11.58 -5.79
N LEU A 101 0.98 -11.91 -4.66
CA LEU A 101 1.56 -12.84 -3.69
C LEU A 101 1.45 -14.30 -4.17
N PRO A 102 2.54 -15.09 -4.06
CA PRO A 102 2.58 -16.44 -4.60
C PRO A 102 1.95 -17.50 -3.69
N ASP A 103 1.71 -17.18 -2.42
CA ASP A 103 1.24 -18.11 -1.39
C ASP A 103 0.26 -17.46 -0.42
N GLN A 104 -0.59 -18.30 0.18
CA GLN A 104 -1.63 -17.88 1.13
C GLN A 104 -1.05 -17.37 2.45
N ASP A 105 0.07 -17.92 2.91
CA ASP A 105 0.68 -17.51 4.18
C ASP A 105 1.08 -16.02 4.13
N SER A 106 1.79 -15.63 3.08
CA SER A 106 2.18 -14.23 2.83
C SER A 106 0.96 -13.32 2.66
N PHE A 107 -0.11 -13.83 2.04
CA PHE A 107 -1.36 -13.08 1.88
C PHE A 107 -2.01 -12.78 3.24
N TYR A 108 -2.16 -13.81 4.09
CA TYR A 108 -2.74 -13.66 5.42
C TYR A 108 -1.90 -12.79 6.34
N ASP A 109 -0.56 -12.87 6.27
CA ASP A 109 0.33 -11.98 7.03
C ASP A 109 0.04 -10.49 6.75
N VAL A 110 -0.26 -10.15 5.49
CA VAL A 110 -0.61 -8.79 5.09
C VAL A 110 -2.04 -8.44 5.51
N THR A 111 -3.03 -9.27 5.20
CA THR A 111 -4.44 -8.95 5.51
C THR A 111 -4.70 -8.85 7.00
N ASP A 112 -4.11 -9.73 7.80
CA ASP A 112 -4.24 -9.69 9.27
C ASP A 112 -3.61 -8.42 9.84
N SER A 113 -2.47 -7.98 9.28
CA SER A 113 -1.84 -6.71 9.68
C SER A 113 -2.74 -5.51 9.37
N LEU A 114 -3.37 -5.49 8.19
CA LEU A 114 -4.30 -4.44 7.77
C LEU A 114 -5.58 -4.45 8.63
N GLU A 115 -6.15 -5.62 8.89
CA GLU A 115 -7.33 -5.79 9.75
C GLU A 115 -7.07 -5.25 11.16
N GLN A 116 -5.92 -5.63 11.74
CA GLN A 116 -5.48 -5.14 13.04
C GLN A 116 -5.25 -3.63 13.11
N LEU A 117 -5.02 -2.99 11.97
CA LEU A 117 -4.92 -1.54 11.82
C LEU A 117 -6.26 -0.87 11.50
N GLY A 118 -7.37 -1.61 11.47
CA GLY A 118 -8.72 -1.07 11.32
C GLY A 118 -9.23 -0.99 9.89
N MET A 119 -8.67 -1.77 8.96
CA MET A 119 -9.06 -1.75 7.54
C MET A 119 -10.56 -2.00 7.31
N GLU A 120 -11.18 -2.91 8.05
CA GLU A 120 -12.63 -3.19 7.96
C GLU A 120 -13.47 -1.93 8.22
N THR A 121 -13.09 -1.13 9.22
CA THR A 121 -13.79 0.11 9.58
C THR A 121 -13.68 1.15 8.46
N ILE A 122 -12.49 1.25 7.85
CA ILE A 122 -12.25 2.16 6.70
C ILE A 122 -13.11 1.74 5.51
N ILE A 123 -13.10 0.46 5.15
CA ILE A 123 -13.89 -0.09 4.05
C ILE A 123 -15.38 0.19 4.27
N HIS A 124 -15.92 -0.15 5.44
CA HIS A 124 -17.32 0.09 5.77
C HIS A 124 -17.71 1.57 5.70
N LYS A 125 -16.84 2.48 6.18
CA LYS A 125 -17.06 3.93 6.08
C LYS A 125 -17.18 4.37 4.62
N HIS A 126 -16.24 3.95 3.75
CA HIS A 126 -16.19 4.44 2.37
C HIS A 126 -17.23 3.78 1.44
N LEU A 127 -17.55 2.50 1.66
CA LEU A 127 -18.57 1.80 0.86
C LEU A 127 -20.00 2.23 1.23
N ASN A 128 -20.27 2.61 2.48
CA ASN A 128 -21.61 3.09 2.85
C ASN A 128 -21.83 4.58 2.58
N ASN A 129 -20.76 5.36 2.37
CA ASN A 129 -20.87 6.77 2.07
C ASN A 129 -21.21 7.02 0.58
N LYS A 130 -22.39 7.57 0.28
CA LYS A 130 -22.82 7.89 -1.10
C LYS A 130 -21.98 8.97 -1.79
N ALA A 131 -21.24 9.78 -1.04
CA ALA A 131 -20.36 10.81 -1.59
C ALA A 131 -18.99 10.25 -2.04
N THR A 132 -18.63 9.01 -1.68
CA THR A 132 -17.38 8.39 -2.14
C THR A 132 -17.39 8.26 -3.66
N GLU A 133 -16.33 8.78 -4.27
CA GLU A 133 -16.11 8.75 -5.72
C GLU A 133 -16.20 7.32 -6.29
N PRO A 134 -16.80 7.12 -7.48
CA PRO A 134 -17.01 5.79 -8.06
C PRO A 134 -15.72 4.98 -8.22
N ASP A 135 -14.65 5.61 -8.69
CA ASP A 135 -13.37 4.93 -8.93
C ASP A 135 -12.68 4.52 -7.62
N LEU A 136 -12.77 5.36 -6.59
CA LEU A 136 -12.26 5.03 -5.26
C LEU A 136 -13.08 3.89 -4.63
N ARG A 137 -14.41 3.95 -4.74
CA ARG A 137 -15.30 2.87 -4.30
C ARG A 137 -14.94 1.54 -4.97
N ALA A 138 -14.67 1.56 -6.28
CA ALA A 138 -14.28 0.35 -7.02
C ALA A 138 -13.02 -0.28 -6.44
N GLN A 139 -12.02 0.50 -6.03
CA GLN A 139 -10.81 -0.02 -5.40
C GLN A 139 -11.06 -0.66 -4.02
N PHE A 140 -11.96 -0.10 -3.21
CA PHE A 140 -12.39 -0.74 -1.96
C PHE A 140 -13.16 -2.03 -2.21
N THR A 141 -14.05 -2.06 -3.21
CA THR A 141 -14.75 -3.29 -3.59
C THR A 141 -13.80 -4.36 -4.12
N THR A 142 -12.78 -3.99 -4.90
CA THR A 142 -11.74 -4.93 -5.33
C THR A 142 -11.02 -5.57 -4.14
N TYR A 143 -10.70 -4.78 -3.12
CA TYR A 143 -10.09 -5.31 -1.89
C TYR A 143 -11.02 -6.31 -1.19
N GLU A 144 -12.30 -5.97 -1.00
CA GLU A 144 -13.26 -6.90 -0.37
C GLU A 144 -13.36 -8.22 -1.11
N VAL A 145 -13.44 -8.19 -2.45
CA VAL A 145 -13.50 -9.42 -3.26
C VAL A 145 -12.22 -10.25 -3.09
N LEU A 146 -11.05 -9.62 -3.11
CA LEU A 146 -9.77 -10.33 -2.95
C LEU A 146 -9.64 -11.03 -1.59
N VAL A 147 -10.16 -10.44 -0.51
CA VAL A 147 -10.03 -10.99 0.85
C VAL A 147 -11.12 -12.03 1.16
N LEU A 148 -12.21 -12.06 0.40
CA LEU A 148 -13.31 -13.02 0.55
C LEU A 148 -13.11 -14.33 -0.23
N GLU A 149 -12.21 -14.34 -1.21
CA GLU A 149 -11.85 -15.52 -2.03
C GLU A 149 -10.82 -16.42 -1.34
#